data_AF-A0A533T6K3-F1
#
_entry.id   AF-A0A533T6K3-F1
#
_cell.length_a   1.000
_cell.length_b   1.000
_cell.length_c   1.000
_cell.angle_alpha   90.00
_cell.angle_beta   90.00
_cell.angle_gamma   90.00
#
_symmetry.space_group_name_H-M   'P 1'
#
loop_
_entity.id
_entity.type
_entity.pdbx_description
1 polymer ?
#
loop_
_entity_poly.entity_id
_entity_poly.type
_entity_poly.pdbx_seq_one_letter_code
_entity_poly.pdbx_strand_id
1 'polypeptide(L)' 'MNIDRLVFAIAGVFIVSSVLLSIYHNQNWLWFTGFVGANLFQTAFTGFCPLAK' A
#
# COMPACT_ATOMS: atom_id res chain seq x y z
N MET A 1 12.59 -8.13 -14.33
CA MET A 1 11.97 -7.95 -13.00
C MET A 1 10.53 -7.54 -13.24
N ASN A 2 9.55 -8.38 -12.90
CA ASN A 2 8.14 -8.06 -13.09
C ASN A 2 7.81 -6.80 -12.28
N ILE A 3 7.25 -5.80 -12.94
CA ILE A 3 6.85 -4.51 -12.35
C ILE A 3 5.98 -4.76 -11.10
N ASP A 4 5.16 -5.82 -11.13
CA ASP A 4 4.35 -6.30 -10.02
C ASP A 4 5.16 -6.49 -8.73
N ARG A 5 6.36 -7.08 -8.81
CA ARG A 5 7.20 -7.35 -7.64
C ARG A 5 7.79 -6.07 -7.04
N LEU A 6 8.06 -5.07 -7.88
CA LEU A 6 8.50 -3.76 -7.43
C LEU A 6 7.33 -3.01 -6.76
N VAL A 7 6.13 -3.09 -7.33
CA VAL A 7 4.91 -2.48 -6.77
C VAL A 7 4.58 -3.07 -5.40
N PHE A 8 4.63 -4.40 -5.24
CA PHE A 8 4.42 -5.04 -3.93
C PHE A 8 5.47 -4.63 -2.90
N ALA A 9 6.74 -4.49 -3.30
CA ALA A 9 7.81 -4.05 -2.40
C ALA A 9 7.60 -2.58 -1.95
N ILE A 10 7.27 -1.68 -2.88
CA ILE A 10 7.03 -0.26 -2.57
C ILE A 10 5.77 -0.10 -1.70
N ALA A 11 4.68 -0.81 -2.03
CA ALA A 11 3.46 -0.79 -1.25
C ALA A 11 3.69 -1.29 0.17
N GLY A 12 4.46 -2.38 0.34
CA GLY A 12 4.82 -2.90 1.66
C GLY A 12 5.61 -1.90 2.50
N VAL A 13 6.59 -1.21 1.90
CA VAL A 13 7.36 -0.16 2.60
C VAL A 13 6.45 0.99 3.03
N PHE A 14 5.53 1.42 2.15
CA PHE A 14 4.59 2.50 2.45
C PHE A 14 3.60 2.15 3.57
N ILE A 15 3.16 0.89 3.63
CA ILE A 15 2.27 0.39 4.68
C ILE A 15 3.02 0.34 6.02
N VAL A 16 4.24 -0.21 6.06
CA VAL A 16 5.03 -0.32 7.30
C VAL A 16 5.39 1.07 7.83
N SER A 17 5.85 1.98 6.97
CA SER A 17 6.12 3.36 7.36
C SER A 17 4.85 4.05 7.87
N SER A 18 3.69 3.74 7.27
CA SER A 18 2.42 4.31 7.70
C SER A 18 1.90 3.80 9.04
N VAL A 19 2.05 2.50 9.31
CA VAL A 19 1.75 1.95 10.63
C VAL A 19 2.68 2.55 11.69
N LEU A 20 3.96 2.71 11.37
CA LEU A 20 4.92 3.29 12.31
C LEU A 20 4.54 4.73 12.67
N LEU A 21 4.21 5.55 11.68
CA LEU A 21 3.82 6.94 11.93
C LEU A 21 2.45 7.07 12.62
N SER A 22 1.54 6.10 12.42
CA SER A 22 0.29 6.03 13.17
C SER A 22 0.51 5.92 14.68
N ILE A 23 1.56 5.20 15.09
CA ILE A 23 1.89 5.01 16.51
C ILE A 23 2.57 6.28 17.07
N TYR A 24 3.44 6.91 16.30
CA TYR A 24 4.22 8.07 16.76
C TYR A 24 3.51 9.42 16.65
N HIS A 25 2.55 9.58 15.73
CA HIS A 25 1.94 10.88 15.45
C HIS A 25 0.43 10.90 15.71
N ASN A 26 -0.34 10.04 15.04
CA ASN A 26 -1.80 10.01 15.22
C ASN A 26 -2.42 8.75 14.59
N GLN A 27 -3.34 8.09 15.30
CA GLN A 27 -4.09 6.91 14.84
C GLN A 27 -4.83 7.15 13.49
N ASN A 28 -5.14 8.41 13.15
CA ASN A 28 -5.78 8.75 11.88
C ASN A 28 -4.95 8.36 10.64
N TRP A 29 -3.65 8.06 10.77
CA TRP A 29 -2.84 7.53 9.66
C TRP A 29 -3.25 6.11 9.24
N LEU A 30 -3.96 5.35 10.08
CA LEU A 30 -4.50 4.04 9.70
C LEU A 30 -5.52 4.11 8.55
N TRP A 31 -6.25 5.23 8.41
CA TRP A 31 -7.14 5.43 7.26
C TRP A 31 -6.36 5.47 5.94
N PHE A 32 -5.18 6.09 5.94
CA PHE A 32 -4.30 6.15 4.78
C PHE A 32 -3.73 4.76 4.45
N THR A 33 -3.25 4.04 5.47
CA THR A 33 -2.80 2.66 5.33
C THR A 33 -3.90 1.73 4.81
N GLY A 34 -5.12 1.88 5.34
CA GLY A 34 -6.30 1.12 4.91
C GLY A 34 -6.71 1.41 3.47
N PHE A 35 -6.64 2.67 3.04
CA PHE A 35 -6.89 3.05 1.65
C PHE A 35 -5.86 2.42 0.69
N VAL A 36 -4.57 2.50 1.02
CA VAL A 36 -3.50 1.85 0.23
C VAL A 36 -3.69 0.33 0.18
N GLY A 37 -4.01 -0.30 1.31
CA GLY A 37 -4.28 -1.73 1.41
C GLY A 37 -5.50 -2.17 0.61
N ALA A 38 -6.59 -1.40 0.61
CA ALA A 38 -7.79 -1.68 -0.17
C ALA A 38 -7.52 -1.61 -1.68
N ASN A 39 -6.69 -0.66 -2.13
CA ASN A 39 -6.26 -0.56 -3.52
C ASN A 39 -5.37 -1.76 -3.92
N LEU A 40 -4.43 -2.17 -3.05
CA LEU A 40 -3.60 -3.35 -3.28
C LEU A 40 -4.44 -4.64 -3.34
N PHE A 41 -5.43 -4.75 -2.46
CA PHE A 41 -6.39 -5.86 -2.46
C PHE A 41 -7.21 -5.88 -3.76
N GLN A 42 -7.74 -4.73 -4.20
CA GLN A 42 -8.42 -4.64 -5.51
C GLN A 42 -7.51 -5.05 -6.67
N THR A 43 -6.23 -4.64 -6.67
CA THR A 43 -5.26 -5.04 -7.69
C THR A 43 -5.00 -6.55 -7.67
N ALA A 44 -4.97 -7.20 -6.51
CA ALA A 44 -4.79 -8.65 -6.41
C ALA A 44 -5.93 -9.45 -7.05
N PHE A 45 -7.17 -8.93 -7.04
CA PHE A 45 -8.33 -9.60 -7.67
C PHE A 45 -8.61 -9.15 -9.10
N THR A 46 -8.37 -7.89 -9.43
CA THR A 46 -8.70 -7.33 -10.76
C THR A 46 -7.51 -7.33 -11.73
N GLY A 47 -6.29 -7.53 -11.23
CA GLY A 47 -5.07 -7.37 -12.03
C GLY A 47 -4.86 -5.94 -12.56
N PHE A 48 -5.73 -5.00 -12.19
CA PHE A 48 -5.70 -3.62 -12.64
C PHE A 48 -4.80 -2.85 -11.69
N CYS A 49 -3.56 -2.64 -12.11
CA CYS A 49 -2.60 -1.86 -11.35
C CYS A 49 -2.39 -0.51 -12.06
N PRO A 50 -3.03 0.59 -11.60
CA PRO A 50 -2.82 1.92 -12.20
C PRO A 50 -1.37 2.42 -12.03
N LEU A 51 -0.57 1.79 -11.17
CA LEU A 51 0.85 2.07 -10.94
C LEU A 51 1.80 1.32 -11.90
N ALA A 52 1.29 0.34 -12.66
CA ALA A 52 2.08 -0.48 -13.59
C ALA A 52 1.83 -0.15 -15.07
N LYS A 53 1.06 0.91 -15.36
CA LYS A 53 0.97 1.49 -16.70
C LYS A 53 1.98 2.64 -16.87
#